data_AF-A0A179VF37-F1
#
_entry.id   AF-A0A179VF37-F1
#
_cell.length_a   1.000
_cell.length_b   1.000
_cell.length_c   1.000
_cell.angle_alpha   90.00
_cell.angle_beta   90.00
_cell.angle_gamma   90.00
#
_symmetry.space_group_name_H-M   'P 1'
#
loop_
_entity.id
_entity.type
_entity.pdbx_description
1 polymer ?
#
loop_
_entity_poly.entity_id
_entity_poly.type
_entity_poly.pdbx_seq_one_letter_code
_entity_poly.pdbx_strand_id
1 'polypeptide(L)' 'MSYAPEILAALRDLCRERQAVTKTGYLTESEYESIDEAIEELGGEYSPGVVDWGGSLRRCLFG' A
#
# COMPACT_ATOMS: atom_id res chain seq x y z
N MET A 1 11.65 -8.77 -12.61
CA MET A 1 10.50 -8.91 -11.69
C MET A 1 10.12 -7.52 -11.23
N SER A 2 8.84 -7.14 -11.35
CA SER A 2 8.32 -5.87 -10.85
C SER A 2 7.78 -6.10 -9.44
N TYR A 3 8.10 -5.21 -8.50
CA TYR A 3 7.52 -5.20 -7.15
C TYR A 3 6.37 -4.19 -7.02
N ALA A 4 5.87 -3.68 -8.15
CA ALA A 4 4.84 -2.66 -8.19
C ALA A 4 3.56 -3.07 -7.42
N PRO A 5 2.99 -4.28 -7.58
CA PRO A 5 1.78 -4.63 -6.84
C PRO A 5 2.04 -4.76 -5.32
N GLU A 6 3.21 -5.25 -4.89
CA GLU A 6 3.56 -5.38 -3.48
C GLU A 6 3.81 -4.01 -2.82
N ILE A 7 4.44 -3.08 -3.54
CA ILE A 7 4.65 -1.71 -3.06
C ILE A 7 3.31 -0.99 -2.92
N LEU A 8 2.41 -1.12 -3.92
CA LEU A 8 1.09 -0.52 -3.90
C LEU A 8 0.22 -1.09 -2.78
N ALA A 9 0.22 -2.42 -2.59
CA ALA A 9 -0.49 -3.06 -1.49
C ALA A 9 0.04 -2.60 -0.13
N ALA A 10 1.37 -2.57 0.05
CA ALA A 10 1.98 -2.10 1.29
C ALA A 10 1.68 -0.62 1.58
N LEU A 11 1.63 0.24 0.55
CA LEU A 11 1.27 1.64 0.68
C LEU A 11 -0.20 1.81 1.10
N ARG A 12 -1.11 1.09 0.42
CA ARG A 12 -2.54 1.08 0.71
C ARG A 12 -2.81 0.72 2.17
N ASP A 13 -2.23 -0.39 2.61
CA ASP A 13 -2.45 -0.93 3.94
C ASP A 13 -1.89 0.01 5.01
N LEU A 14 -0.71 0.59 4.77
CA LEU A 14 -0.10 1.57 5.66
C LEU A 14 -0.94 2.87 5.79
N CYS A 15 -1.50 3.37 4.69
CA CYS A 15 -2.41 4.52 4.71
C CYS A 15 -3.69 4.22 5.50
N ARG A 16 -4.29 3.04 5.33
CA ARG A 16 -5.48 2.62 6.10
C ARG A 16 -5.17 2.50 7.59
N GLU A 17 -4.06 1.83 7.95
CA GLU A 17 -3.62 1.72 9.34
C GLU A 17 -3.44 3.10 9.98
N ARG A 18 -2.78 4.03 9.27
CA ARG A 18 -2.52 5.37 9.80
C ARG A 18 -3.81 6.18 9.91
N GLN A 19 -4.70 6.11 8.93
CA GLN A 19 -6.00 6.78 8.98
C GLN A 19 -6.84 6.28 10.16
N ALA A 20 -6.81 4.98 10.47
CA ALA A 20 -7.47 4.42 11.63
C ALA A 20 -6.90 4.95 12.96
N VAL A 21 -5.58 5.15 13.04
CA VAL A 21 -4.90 5.65 14.24
C VAL A 21 -5.03 7.16 14.42
N THR A 22 -4.81 7.95 13.36
CA THR A 22 -4.74 9.42 13.45
C THR A 22 -6.06 10.12 13.12
N LYS A 23 -7.08 9.38 12.64
CA LYS A 23 -8.34 9.91 12.08
C LYS A 23 -8.15 10.95 10.97
N THR A 24 -6.95 10.99 10.38
CA THR A 24 -6.61 11.89 9.29
C THR A 24 -6.72 11.12 7.98
N GLY A 25 -7.43 11.68 7.00
CA GLY A 25 -7.48 11.08 5.66
C GLY A 25 -6.11 11.23 4.98
N TYR A 26 -5.44 10.11 4.71
CA TYR A 26 -4.20 10.08 3.91
C TYR A 26 -4.48 9.86 2.43
N LEU A 27 -5.55 9.13 2.13
CA LEU A 27 -6.09 8.91 0.79
C LEU A 27 -7.61 9.03 0.87
N THR A 28 -8.22 9.47 -0.22
CA THR A 28 -9.67 9.41 -0.40
C THR A 28 -10.12 7.99 -0.75
N GLU A 29 -11.42 7.73 -0.66
CA GLU A 29 -12.00 6.45 -1.07
C GLU A 29 -11.71 6.12 -2.54
N SER A 30 -11.83 7.11 -3.43
CA SER A 30 -11.51 6.93 -4.86
C SER A 30 -10.03 6.63 -5.11
N GLU A 31 -9.12 7.18 -4.29
CA GLU A 31 -7.69 6.88 -4.41
C GLU A 31 -7.38 5.46 -3.95
N TYR A 32 -8.09 4.94 -2.93
CA TYR A 32 -7.99 3.53 -2.55
C TYR A 32 -8.50 2.61 -3.65
N GLU A 33 -9.62 2.94 -4.27
CA GLU A 33 -10.18 2.18 -5.40
C GLU A 33 -9.20 2.16 -6.59
N SER A 34 -8.59 3.30 -6.94
CA SER A 34 -7.59 3.36 -8.02
C SER A 34 -6.34 2.50 -7.73
N ILE A 35 -5.93 2.38 -6.45
CA ILE A 35 -4.83 1.50 -6.07
C ILE A 35 -5.24 0.03 -6.19
N ASP A 36 -6.45 -0.32 -5.78
CA ASP A 36 -6.99 -1.68 -5.88
C ASP A 36 -7.08 -2.12 -7.36
N GLU A 37 -7.60 -1.25 -8.25
CA GLU A 37 -7.63 -1.47 -9.70
C GLU A 37 -6.21 -1.65 -10.28
N ALA A 38 -5.25 -0.80 -9.89
CA ALA A 38 -3.87 -0.92 -10.36
C ALA A 38 -3.21 -2.24 -9.91
N ILE A 39 -3.50 -2.74 -8.71
CA ILE A 39 -2.98 -4.02 -8.22
C ILE A 39 -3.56 -5.19 -9.07
N GLU A 40 -4.86 -5.12 -9.39
CA GLU A 40 -5.52 -6.12 -10.26
C GLU A 40 -4.96 -6.10 -11.70
N GLU A 41 -4.78 -4.91 -12.29
CA GLU A 41 -4.20 -4.75 -13.64
C GLU A 41 -2.77 -5.27 -13.74
N LEU A 42 -1.98 -5.12 -12.67
CA LEU A 42 -0.62 -5.61 -12.59
C LEU A 42 -0.55 -7.15 -12.45
N GLY A 43 -1.68 -7.84 -12.38
CA GLY A 43 -1.78 -9.30 -12.35
C GLY A 43 -1.23 -9.90 -11.06
N GLY A 44 -1.30 -9.17 -9.96
CA GLY A 44 -0.59 -9.50 -8.73
C GLY A 44 -1.14 -10.72 -8.00
N GLU A 45 -0.57 -11.90 -8.26
CA GLU A 45 -0.47 -12.90 -7.19
C GLU A 45 0.47 -12.32 -6.12
N TYR A 46 -0.13 -11.70 -5.11
CA TYR A 46 0.57 -11.29 -3.91
C TYR A 46 1.26 -12.51 -3.29
N SER A 47 2.58 -12.60 -3.46
CA SER A 47 3.42 -13.58 -2.77
C SER A 47 4.01 -12.91 -1.52
N PRO A 48 3.42 -13.12 -0.33
CA PRO A 48 4.01 -12.63 0.90
C PRO A 48 5.35 -13.34 1.11
N GLY A 49 6.48 -12.63 0.98
CA GLY A 49 7.76 -13.24 1.38
C GLY A 49 9.08 -12.59 1.01
N VAL A 50 9.19 -11.69 0.03
CA VAL A 50 10.53 -11.38 -0.51
C VAL A 50 11.14 -10.07 0.02
N VAL A 51 10.35 -9.03 0.34
CA VAL A 51 10.86 -7.72 0.80
C VAL A 51 9.86 -7.07 1.77
N ASP A 52 10.33 -6.57 2.93
CA ASP A 52 9.51 -5.78 3.88
C ASP A 52 9.29 -4.34 3.36
N TRP A 53 8.42 -4.21 2.36
CA TRP A 53 8.01 -2.92 1.84
C TRP A 53 7.22 -2.12 2.88
N GLY A 54 6.42 -2.77 3.72
CA GLY A 54 5.64 -2.10 4.77
C GLY A 54 6.51 -1.36 5.79
N GLY A 55 7.53 -2.03 6.34
CA GLY A 55 8.50 -1.41 7.24
C GLY A 55 9.33 -0.31 6.59
N SER A 56 9.72 -0.52 5.33
CA SER A 56 10.47 0.47 4.54
C SER A 56 9.66 1.74 4.28
N LEU A 57 8.43 1.60 3.79
CA LEU A 57 7.51 2.71 3.53
C LEU A 57 7.13 3.44 4.82
N ARG A 58 6.89 2.69 5.91
CA ARG A 58 6.59 3.29 7.22
C ARG A 58 7.72 4.20 7.70
N ARG A 59 8.97 3.76 7.56
CA ARG A 59 10.14 4.57 7.95
C ARG A 59 10.34 5.78 7.04
N CYS A 60 10.06 5.65 5.75
CA CYS A 60 10.22 6.76 4.79
C CYS A 60 9.13 7.84 4.89
N LEU A 61 7.87 7.43 5.12
CA LEU A 61 6.71 8.32 5.06
C LEU A 61 6.28 8.84 6.42
N PHE A 62 6.57 8.10 7.49
CA PHE A 62 6.06 8.37 8.84
C PHE A 62 7.07 8.12 9.95
N GLY A 63 8.36 8.02 9.60
CA GLY A 63 9.49 7.88 10.53
C GLY A 63 10.00 9.21 11.03
#